data_AF-A0A377VVS4-F1
#
_entry.id   AF-A0A377VVS4-F1
#
_cell.length_a   1.000
_cell.length_b   1.000
_cell.length_c   1.000
_cell.angle_alpha   90.00
_cell.angle_beta   90.00
_cell.angle_gamma   90.00
#
_symmetry.space_group_name_H-M   'P 1'
#
loop_
_entity.id
_entity.type
_entity.pdbx_description
1 polymer ?
#
loop_
_entity_poly.entity_id
_entity_poly.type
_entity_poly.pdbx_seq_one_letter_code
_entity_poly.pdbx_strand_id
1 'polypeptide(L)'
;MKQRSFCPGRLSTAIAIALCCFPPFSSGQENPGTVYQFNDGFIVGSREKVDLSRFSTSAITEGTYSLDVYTNDEWKGRYDLRIARDKDGRLGVCYTKAMLAQYGIAAEKLNPQLSEQEGYCGSLKSWRNEENVKDNLVQSSLRLNISVPQIYEDQRLKNYVSPEFGTKVLPRSILAGWRTPGTAIPLR
;
A
#
# COMPACT_ATOMS: atom_id res chain seq x y z
N MET A 1 -30.06 -33.48 58.58
CA MET A 1 -30.21 -32.02 58.87
C MET A 1 -29.02 -31.54 59.68
N LYS A 2 -28.10 -30.76 59.08
CA LYS A 2 -27.26 -29.79 59.80
C LYS A 2 -26.67 -28.80 58.81
N GLN A 3 -27.29 -27.62 58.72
CA GLN A 3 -26.79 -26.46 57.98
C GLN A 3 -25.42 -26.05 58.54
N ARG A 4 -24.47 -25.74 57.64
CA ARG A 4 -23.29 -24.94 57.99
C ARG A 4 -23.39 -23.63 57.23
N SER A 5 -23.49 -22.57 58.02
CA SER A 5 -23.67 -21.18 57.65
C SER A 5 -22.48 -20.65 56.84
N PHE A 6 -22.76 -20.06 55.69
CA PHE A 6 -21.79 -19.27 54.92
C PHE A 6 -21.62 -17.91 55.59
N CYS A 7 -20.41 -17.57 56.01
CA CYS A 7 -20.06 -16.21 56.45
C CYS A 7 -19.93 -15.28 55.23
N PRO A 8 -20.55 -14.10 55.21
CA PRO A 8 -20.39 -13.12 54.12
C PRO A 8 -19.13 -12.29 54.39
N GLY A 9 -17.99 -12.81 53.97
CA GLY A 9 -16.69 -12.13 54.08
C GLY A 9 -16.28 -11.46 52.76
N ARG A 10 -16.45 -10.14 52.69
CA ARG A 10 -15.55 -9.20 51.99
C ARG A 10 -15.11 -9.54 50.54
N LEU A 11 -16.06 -9.77 49.64
CA LEU A 11 -15.77 -9.95 48.20
C LEU A 11 -16.17 -8.76 47.31
N SER A 12 -16.64 -7.66 47.91
CA SER A 12 -17.09 -6.47 47.18
C SER A 12 -16.22 -5.27 47.57
N THR A 13 -15.12 -5.05 46.84
CA THR A 13 -14.43 -3.74 46.76
C THR A 13 -13.32 -3.73 45.70
N ALA A 14 -12.84 -4.87 45.22
CA ALA A 14 -11.73 -4.91 44.24
C ALA A 14 -12.14 -4.64 42.78
N ILE A 15 -13.43 -4.76 42.42
CA ILE A 15 -13.88 -4.65 41.01
C ILE A 15 -14.12 -3.18 40.58
N ALA A 16 -14.27 -2.25 41.52
CA ALA A 16 -14.60 -0.85 41.18
C ALA A 16 -13.40 0.03 40.78
N ILE A 17 -12.16 -0.41 41.04
CA ILE A 17 -10.94 0.42 40.81
C ILE A 17 -10.27 0.09 39.46
N ALA A 18 -10.57 -1.06 38.84
CA ALA A 18 -9.95 -1.45 37.57
C ALA A 18 -10.52 -0.73 36.33
N LEU A 19 -11.62 0.02 36.46
CA LEU A 19 -12.24 0.72 35.33
C LEU A 19 -11.66 2.12 35.03
N CYS A 20 -10.80 2.66 35.91
CA CYS A 20 -10.29 4.03 35.79
C CYS A 20 -8.90 4.17 35.14
N CYS A 21 -8.28 3.06 34.70
CA CYS A 21 -6.93 3.06 34.11
C CYS A 21 -6.88 2.85 32.58
N PHE A 22 -8.02 2.89 31.88
CA PHE A 22 -7.97 3.01 30.42
C PHE A 22 -7.76 4.48 30.07
N PRO A 23 -6.60 4.88 29.51
CA PRO A 23 -6.46 6.23 28.98
C PRO A 23 -7.55 6.42 27.92
N PRO A 24 -8.24 7.58 27.89
CA PRO A 24 -9.11 7.89 26.77
C PRO A 24 -8.25 7.83 25.52
N PHE A 25 -8.53 6.87 24.65
CA PHE A 25 -8.02 6.89 23.28
C PHE A 25 -8.57 8.17 22.65
N SER A 26 -7.75 9.21 22.60
CA SER A 26 -8.06 10.42 21.84
C SER A 26 -7.90 10.08 20.37
N SER A 27 -8.99 9.69 19.72
CA SER A 27 -9.06 9.75 18.27
C SER A 27 -9.15 11.22 17.89
N GLY A 28 -8.14 11.73 17.18
CA GLY A 28 -8.24 13.05 16.54
C GLY A 28 -9.44 13.02 15.59
N GLN A 29 -10.54 13.64 16.00
CA GLN A 29 -11.74 13.72 15.19
C GLN A 29 -11.50 14.77 14.10
N GLU A 30 -11.11 14.32 12.92
CA GLU A 30 -11.02 15.18 11.73
C GLU A 30 -12.44 15.66 11.39
N ASN A 31 -12.66 16.98 11.44
CA ASN A 31 -13.94 17.58 11.10
C ASN A 31 -14.07 17.59 9.57
N PRO A 32 -15.07 16.89 8.97
CA PRO A 32 -15.26 16.88 7.53
C PRO A 32 -15.76 18.28 7.09
N GLY A 33 -14.82 19.17 6.78
CA GLY A 33 -15.10 20.56 6.41
C GLY A 33 -14.01 21.57 6.80
N THR A 34 -12.99 21.17 7.57
CA THR A 34 -11.87 22.06 7.89
C THR A 34 -10.96 22.23 6.67
N VAL A 35 -10.94 23.43 6.10
CA VAL A 35 -9.98 23.79 5.03
C VAL A 35 -8.67 24.25 5.67
N TYR A 36 -7.58 23.52 5.40
CA TYR A 36 -6.25 23.89 5.87
C TYR A 36 -5.61 24.92 4.93
N GLN A 37 -5.02 25.97 5.50
CA GLN A 37 -4.28 27.00 4.76
C GLN A 37 -2.80 26.93 5.10
N PHE A 38 -1.96 27.07 4.07
CA PHE A 38 -0.50 27.04 4.19
C PHE A 38 0.08 28.42 3.89
N ASN A 39 1.03 28.87 4.71
CA ASN A 39 1.73 30.14 4.55
C ASN A 39 3.00 29.95 3.71
N ASP A 40 3.12 30.71 2.62
CA ASP A 40 4.25 30.66 1.68
C ASP A 40 5.54 31.27 2.23
N GLY A 41 5.46 32.11 3.25
CA GLY A 41 6.62 32.69 3.95
C GLY A 41 7.53 31.67 4.64
N PHE A 42 7.08 30.42 4.81
CA PHE A 42 7.92 29.32 5.30
C PHE A 42 8.75 28.65 4.19
N ILE A 43 8.47 28.93 2.91
CA ILE A 43 9.23 28.37 1.78
C ILE A 43 10.48 29.22 1.55
N VAL A 44 11.55 28.89 2.27
CA VAL A 44 12.85 29.56 2.16
C VAL A 44 13.51 29.26 0.82
N GLY A 45 13.95 30.30 0.11
CA GLY A 45 14.70 30.18 -1.15
C GLY A 45 13.89 30.40 -2.43
N SER A 46 12.56 30.45 -2.36
CA SER A 46 11.71 30.88 -3.48
C SER A 46 11.51 32.39 -3.45
N ARG A 47 11.86 33.08 -4.55
CA ARG A 47 11.63 34.53 -4.71
C ARG A 47 10.23 34.88 -5.24
N GLU A 48 9.49 33.87 -5.69
CA GLU A 48 8.15 34.01 -6.27
C GLU A 48 7.09 33.47 -5.31
N LYS A 49 5.92 34.12 -5.27
CA LYS A 49 4.76 33.62 -4.54
C LYS A 49 4.39 32.24 -5.08
N VAL A 50 4.40 31.24 -4.20
CA VAL A 50 4.02 29.87 -4.54
C VAL A 50 2.57 29.65 -4.14
N ASP A 51 1.73 29.17 -5.07
CA ASP A 51 0.37 28.76 -4.75
C ASP A 51 0.38 27.45 -3.94
N LEU A 52 0.08 27.56 -2.65
CA LEU A 52 0.00 26.42 -1.73
C LEU A 52 -1.43 25.91 -1.51
N SER A 53 -2.44 26.53 -2.13
CA SER A 53 -3.86 26.17 -1.93
C SER A 53 -4.14 24.70 -2.26
N ARG A 54 -3.44 24.13 -3.25
CA ARG A 54 -3.54 22.71 -3.64
C ARG A 54 -3.21 21.72 -2.54
N PHE A 55 -2.27 22.06 -1.65
CA PHE A 55 -1.84 21.18 -0.55
C PHE A 55 -2.90 21.04 0.54
N SER A 56 -3.96 21.86 0.50
CA SER A 56 -5.15 21.67 1.33
C SER A 56 -5.93 20.40 0.98
N THR A 57 -5.81 19.91 -0.26
CA THR A 57 -6.62 18.80 -0.78
C THR A 57 -5.78 17.62 -1.26
N SER A 58 -4.57 17.86 -1.79
CA SER A 58 -3.67 16.78 -2.25
C SER A 58 -2.20 17.19 -2.13
N ALA A 59 -1.37 16.25 -1.69
CA ALA A 59 0.06 16.45 -1.49
C ALA A 59 0.89 16.37 -2.79
N ILE A 60 0.35 15.74 -3.84
CA ILE A 60 1.03 15.58 -5.13
C ILE A 60 0.32 16.35 -6.25
N THR A 61 1.07 16.66 -7.32
CA THR A 61 0.57 17.36 -8.52
C THR A 61 0.58 16.44 -9.74
N GLU A 62 -0.03 16.86 -10.83
CA GLU A 62 0.07 16.15 -12.11
C GLU A 62 1.53 16.09 -12.58
N GLY A 63 1.97 14.93 -13.05
CA GLY A 63 3.37 14.71 -13.38
C GLY A 63 3.74 13.23 -13.44
N THR A 64 5.02 12.95 -13.63
CA THR A 64 5.57 11.59 -13.63
C THR A 64 6.25 11.32 -12.29
N TYR A 65 5.87 10.24 -11.63
CA TYR A 65 6.42 9.83 -10.34
C TYR A 65 6.86 8.37 -10.40
N SER A 66 8.01 8.08 -9.82
CA SER A 66 8.47 6.72 -9.57
C SER A 66 7.70 6.15 -8.37
N LEU A 67 6.72 5.29 -8.62
CA LEU A 67 5.85 4.71 -7.59
C LEU A 67 6.14 3.22 -7.35
N ASP A 68 6.06 2.78 -6.09
CA ASP A 68 6.03 1.35 -5.77
C ASP A 68 4.62 0.79 -5.97
N VAL A 69 4.49 -0.24 -6.80
CA VAL A 69 3.19 -0.84 -7.13
C VAL A 69 2.99 -2.13 -6.34
N TYR A 70 1.84 -2.24 -5.70
CA TYR A 70 1.40 -3.41 -4.95
C TYR A 70 0.04 -3.88 -5.46
N THR A 71 -0.10 -5.19 -5.67
CA THR A 71 -1.38 -5.83 -5.98
C THR A 71 -1.69 -6.84 -4.88
N ASN A 72 -2.81 -6.65 -4.17
CA ASN A 72 -3.20 -7.48 -3.02
C ASN A 72 -2.04 -7.70 -2.02
N ASP A 73 -1.41 -6.58 -1.63
CA ASP A 73 -0.27 -6.49 -0.70
C ASP A 73 1.04 -7.13 -1.18
N GLU A 74 1.09 -7.65 -2.41
CA GLU A 74 2.30 -8.17 -3.02
C GLU A 74 3.00 -7.09 -3.86
N TRP A 75 4.29 -6.86 -3.61
CA TRP A 75 5.07 -5.89 -4.37
C TRP A 75 5.34 -6.38 -5.80
N LYS A 76 5.03 -5.56 -6.81
CA LYS A 76 5.18 -5.88 -8.23
C LYS A 76 6.36 -5.17 -8.90
N GLY A 77 6.93 -4.15 -8.25
CA GLY A 77 8.04 -3.37 -8.76
C GLY A 77 7.86 -1.88 -8.55
N ARG A 78 8.82 -1.11 -9.07
CA ARG A 78 8.83 0.35 -9.05
C ARG A 78 8.77 0.89 -10.47
N TYR A 79 7.79 1.73 -10.76
CA TYR A 79 7.52 2.18 -12.13
C TYR A 79 7.34 3.69 -12.19
N ASP A 80 7.80 4.30 -13.28
CA ASP A 80 7.55 5.71 -13.58
C ASP A 80 6.14 5.87 -14.14
N LEU A 81 5.21 6.35 -13.30
CA LEU A 81 3.80 6.47 -13.60
C LEU A 81 3.40 7.93 -13.76
N ARG A 82 2.63 8.21 -14.81
CA ARG A 82 2.04 9.52 -15.02
C ARG A 82 0.75 9.65 -14.22
N ILE A 83 0.74 10.58 -13.27
CA ILE A 83 -0.43 11.03 -12.53
C ILE A 83 -1.07 12.19 -13.29
N ALA A 84 -2.36 12.05 -13.58
CA ALA A 84 -3.18 13.07 -14.22
C ALA A 84 -4.55 13.16 -13.56
N ARG A 85 -5.26 14.28 -13.75
CA ARG A 85 -6.67 14.36 -13.37
C ARG A 85 -7.55 13.64 -14.38
N ASP A 86 -8.54 12.91 -13.86
CA ASP A 86 -9.65 12.41 -14.66
C ASP A 86 -10.63 13.55 -15.02
N LYS A 87 -11.68 13.21 -15.77
CA LYS A 87 -12.74 14.16 -16.16
C LYS A 87 -13.50 14.74 -14.96
N ASP A 88 -13.48 14.06 -13.81
CA ASP A 88 -14.12 14.49 -12.56
C ASP A 88 -13.16 15.37 -11.72
N GLY A 89 -11.95 15.67 -12.23
CA GLY A 89 -10.93 16.44 -11.52
C GLY A 89 -10.19 15.66 -10.44
N ARG A 90 -10.35 14.33 -10.36
CA ARG A 90 -9.68 13.48 -9.36
C ARG A 90 -8.33 13.02 -9.90
N LEU A 91 -7.28 13.15 -9.10
CA LEU A 91 -5.95 12.63 -9.45
C LEU A 91 -5.98 11.10 -9.51
N GLY A 92 -5.41 10.53 -10.56
CA GLY A 92 -5.36 9.10 -10.76
C GLY A 92 -4.23 8.66 -11.69
N VAL A 93 -4.00 7.36 -11.70
CA VAL A 93 -3.08 6.70 -12.62
C VAL A 93 -3.86 6.27 -13.86
N CYS A 94 -3.23 6.43 -15.01
CA CYS A 94 -3.74 5.91 -16.27
C CYS A 94 -3.16 4.51 -16.50
N TYR A 95 -4.02 3.51 -16.63
CA TYR A 95 -3.64 2.11 -16.78
C TYR A 95 -3.79 1.69 -18.24
N THR A 96 -2.72 1.08 -18.77
CA THR A 96 -2.75 0.36 -20.03
C THR A 96 -2.87 -1.14 -19.80
N LYS A 97 -3.23 -1.89 -20.85
CA LYS A 97 -3.25 -3.36 -20.80
C LYS A 97 -1.93 -3.95 -20.30
N ALA A 98 -0.81 -3.47 -20.84
CA ALA A 98 0.52 -3.95 -20.50
C ALA A 98 0.86 -3.70 -19.02
N MET A 99 0.48 -2.54 -18.50
CA MET A 99 0.68 -2.21 -17.08
C MET A 99 -0.13 -3.14 -16.18
N LEU A 100 -1.42 -3.35 -16.49
CA LEU A 100 -2.28 -4.27 -15.72
C LEU A 100 -1.69 -5.68 -15.70
N ALA A 101 -1.23 -6.18 -16.85
CA ALA A 101 -0.57 -7.48 -16.94
C ALA A 101 0.70 -7.54 -16.07
N GLN A 102 1.57 -6.53 -16.11
CA GLN A 102 2.77 -6.45 -15.26
C GLN A 102 2.43 -6.44 -13.76
N TYR A 103 1.26 -5.90 -13.39
CA TYR A 103 0.80 -5.87 -12.00
C TYR A 103 0.08 -7.16 -11.56
N GLY A 104 0.05 -8.18 -12.42
CA GLY A 104 -0.59 -9.46 -12.13
C GLY A 104 -2.11 -9.46 -12.32
N ILE A 105 -2.63 -8.51 -13.10
CA ILE A 105 -4.06 -8.32 -13.32
C ILE A 105 -4.39 -8.70 -14.78
N ALA A 106 -5.33 -9.62 -14.95
CA ALA A 106 -5.77 -10.07 -16.26
C ALA A 106 -6.76 -9.05 -16.87
N ALA A 107 -6.22 -8.12 -17.67
CA ALA A 107 -7.00 -7.07 -18.33
C ALA A 107 -8.13 -7.62 -19.23
N GLU A 108 -7.93 -8.78 -19.84
CA GLU A 108 -8.91 -9.47 -20.67
C GLU A 108 -10.14 -9.92 -19.88
N LYS A 109 -9.95 -10.30 -18.61
CA LYS A 109 -11.05 -10.69 -17.72
C LYS A 109 -11.79 -9.48 -17.15
N LEU A 110 -11.08 -8.36 -16.99
CA LEU A 110 -11.61 -7.09 -16.53
C LEU A 110 -12.54 -6.46 -17.58
N ASN A 111 -12.01 -6.25 -18.79
CA ASN A 111 -12.77 -5.73 -19.92
C ASN A 111 -12.17 -6.23 -21.24
N PRO A 112 -12.80 -7.24 -21.89
CA PRO A 112 -12.33 -7.80 -23.16
C PRO A 112 -12.20 -6.74 -24.26
N GLN A 113 -13.20 -5.86 -24.40
CA GLN A 113 -13.26 -4.86 -25.47
C GLN A 113 -12.12 -3.83 -25.37
N LEU A 114 -11.87 -3.32 -24.16
CA LEU A 114 -10.75 -2.39 -23.93
C LEU A 114 -9.39 -3.10 -24.03
N SER A 115 -9.34 -4.41 -23.73
CA SER A 115 -8.11 -5.20 -23.86
C SER A 115 -7.68 -5.46 -25.32
N GLU A 116 -8.58 -5.30 -26.28
CA GLU A 116 -8.27 -5.40 -27.72
C GLU A 116 -7.82 -4.06 -28.32
N GLN A 117 -8.13 -2.95 -27.66
CA GLN A 117 -7.74 -1.63 -28.10
C GLN A 117 -6.27 -1.35 -27.76
N GLU A 118 -5.40 -1.39 -28.77
CA GLU A 118 -4.00 -1.03 -28.60
C GLU A 118 -3.82 0.42 -28.14
N GLY A 119 -2.95 0.62 -27.16
CA GLY A 119 -2.63 1.95 -26.62
C GLY A 119 -3.72 2.59 -25.76
N TYR A 120 -4.82 1.88 -25.45
CA TYR A 120 -5.82 2.41 -24.53
C TYR A 120 -5.21 2.70 -23.16
N CYS A 121 -5.49 3.90 -22.65
CA CYS A 121 -5.07 4.36 -21.35
C CYS A 121 -6.30 4.98 -20.66
N GLY A 122 -6.70 4.39 -19.53
CA GLY A 122 -7.88 4.82 -18.78
C GLY A 122 -7.71 4.64 -17.28
N SER A 123 -8.59 5.27 -16.51
CA SER A 123 -8.62 5.05 -15.06
C SER A 123 -9.04 3.62 -14.74
N LEU A 124 -8.72 3.11 -13.55
CA LEU A 124 -9.12 1.75 -13.18
C LEU A 124 -10.65 1.56 -13.18
N LYS A 125 -11.42 2.66 -13.08
CA LYS A 125 -12.87 2.66 -13.20
C LYS A 125 -13.36 2.30 -14.60
N SER A 126 -12.66 2.71 -15.65
CA SER A 126 -13.08 2.39 -17.02
C SER A 126 -12.76 0.94 -17.41
N TRP A 127 -11.74 0.35 -16.78
CA TRP A 127 -11.37 -1.05 -16.97
C TRP A 127 -12.32 -2.05 -16.33
N ARG A 128 -13.19 -1.64 -15.41
CA ARG A 128 -14.04 -2.54 -14.62
C ARG A 128 -15.52 -2.25 -14.82
N ASN A 129 -16.33 -3.30 -14.78
CA ASN A 129 -17.79 -3.18 -14.74
C ASN A 129 -18.33 -3.14 -13.30
N GLU A 130 -17.55 -3.66 -12.34
CA GLU A 130 -17.93 -3.81 -10.93
C GLU A 130 -17.02 -2.96 -10.02
N GLU A 131 -17.52 -2.54 -8.85
CA GLU A 131 -16.75 -1.72 -7.89
C GLU A 131 -15.81 -2.52 -6.97
N ASN A 132 -15.63 -3.81 -7.25
CA ASN A 132 -14.80 -4.72 -6.45
C ASN A 132 -13.29 -4.58 -6.72
N VAL A 133 -12.89 -3.89 -7.79
CA VAL A 133 -11.50 -3.57 -8.10
C VAL A 133 -11.21 -2.13 -7.68
N LYS A 134 -10.21 -1.91 -6.82
CA LYS A 134 -9.94 -0.59 -6.24
C LYS A 134 -8.46 -0.26 -6.28
N ASP A 135 -8.14 0.98 -6.62
CA ASP A 135 -6.80 1.55 -6.49
C ASP A 135 -6.76 2.62 -5.39
N ASN A 136 -5.64 2.70 -4.70
CA ASN A 136 -5.35 3.70 -3.69
C ASN A 136 -3.90 4.16 -3.80
N LEU A 137 -3.72 5.43 -4.14
CA LEU A 137 -2.41 6.07 -4.19
C LEU A 137 -2.08 6.71 -2.84
N VAL A 138 -1.16 6.09 -2.10
CA VAL A 138 -0.63 6.61 -0.85
C VAL A 138 0.45 7.64 -1.19
N GLN A 139 0.04 8.90 -1.22
CA GLN A 139 0.86 10.03 -1.67
C GLN A 139 2.12 10.24 -0.82
N SER A 140 2.05 9.98 0.49
CA SER A 140 3.15 10.19 1.44
C SER A 140 4.32 9.22 1.24
N SER A 141 4.05 8.01 0.75
CA SER A 141 5.06 6.98 0.51
C SER A 141 5.27 6.67 -0.97
N LEU A 142 4.61 7.42 -1.88
CA LEU A 142 4.64 7.18 -3.32
C LEU A 142 4.34 5.71 -3.67
N ARG A 143 3.30 5.16 -3.02
CA ARG A 143 2.91 3.76 -3.15
C ARG A 143 1.51 3.64 -3.75
N LEU A 144 1.39 2.84 -4.81
CA LEU A 144 0.12 2.49 -5.43
C LEU A 144 -0.33 1.11 -4.95
N ASN A 145 -1.46 1.04 -4.25
CA ASN A 145 -2.08 -0.22 -3.84
C ASN A 145 -3.28 -0.52 -4.74
N ILE A 146 -3.31 -1.71 -5.31
CA ILE A 146 -4.41 -2.20 -6.14
C ILE A 146 -4.99 -3.44 -5.45
N SER A 147 -6.28 -3.40 -5.15
CA SER A 147 -7.03 -4.53 -4.60
C SER A 147 -7.92 -5.11 -5.68
N VAL A 148 -7.77 -6.41 -5.92
CA VAL A 148 -8.41 -7.11 -7.05
C VAL A 148 -8.96 -8.46 -6.58
N PRO A 149 -10.20 -8.83 -6.92
CA PRO A 149 -10.72 -10.17 -6.73
C PRO A 149 -9.90 -11.23 -7.47
N GLN A 150 -9.79 -12.43 -6.88
CA GLN A 150 -9.05 -13.56 -7.45
C GLN A 150 -9.49 -13.96 -8.87
N ILE A 151 -10.74 -13.67 -9.27
CA ILE A 151 -11.22 -13.93 -10.63
C ILE A 151 -10.47 -13.13 -11.70
N TYR A 152 -10.03 -11.91 -11.38
CA TYR A 152 -9.32 -11.01 -12.29
C TYR A 152 -7.80 -11.04 -12.10
N GLU A 153 -7.29 -11.76 -11.11
CA GLU A 153 -5.86 -12.03 -11.02
C GLU A 153 -5.40 -12.95 -12.15
N ASP A 154 -4.18 -12.69 -12.63
CA ASP A 154 -3.41 -13.68 -13.37
C ASP A 154 -2.66 -14.56 -12.36
N GLN A 155 -3.17 -15.77 -12.13
CA GLN A 155 -2.59 -16.70 -11.18
C GLN A 155 -1.15 -17.08 -11.50
N ARG A 156 -0.72 -16.93 -12.77
CA ARG A 156 0.68 -17.19 -13.17
C ARG A 156 1.64 -16.15 -12.59
N LEU A 157 1.13 -14.97 -12.25
CA LEU A 157 1.90 -13.81 -11.77
C LEU A 157 1.71 -13.54 -10.27
N LYS A 158 1.04 -14.46 -9.55
CA LYS A 158 0.70 -14.37 -8.12
C LYS A 158 1.90 -14.42 -7.16
N ASN A 159 3.13 -14.55 -7.67
CA ASN A 159 4.38 -14.41 -6.93
C ASN A 159 5.49 -13.85 -7.84
N TYR A 160 5.10 -13.16 -8.92
CA TYR A 160 6.02 -12.69 -9.94
C TYR A 160 6.39 -11.24 -9.68
N VAL A 161 7.70 -11.01 -9.60
CA VAL A 161 8.32 -9.69 -9.61
C VAL A 161 9.13 -9.58 -10.90
N SER A 162 9.07 -8.42 -11.56
CA SER A 162 9.84 -8.18 -12.79
C SER A 162 11.33 -8.51 -12.57
N PRO A 163 12.00 -9.25 -13.49
CA PRO A 163 13.40 -9.67 -13.35
C PRO A 163 14.38 -8.52 -13.13
N GLU A 164 14.03 -7.32 -13.58
CA GLU A 164 14.83 -6.10 -13.37
C GLU A 164 14.94 -5.71 -11.89
N PHE A 165 13.98 -6.12 -11.07
CA PHE A 165 13.92 -5.89 -9.63
C PHE A 165 14.25 -7.13 -8.79
N GLY A 166 14.46 -8.28 -9.45
CA GLY A 166 14.79 -9.55 -8.78
C GLY A 166 16.18 -9.52 -8.15
N THR A 167 16.35 -10.26 -7.04
CA THR A 167 17.67 -10.44 -6.43
C THR A 167 18.60 -11.13 -7.40
N LYS A 168 19.73 -10.48 -7.70
CA LYS A 168 20.82 -11.07 -8.47
C LYS A 168 21.41 -12.20 -7.63
N VAL A 169 21.04 -13.45 -7.93
CA VAL A 169 21.61 -14.62 -7.24
C VAL A 169 23.12 -14.62 -7.43
N LEU A 170 23.85 -14.55 -6.32
CA LEU A 170 25.31 -14.60 -6.35
C LEU A 170 25.74 -15.96 -6.92
N PRO A 171 26.71 -16.00 -7.85
CA PRO A 171 27.18 -17.27 -8.40
C PRO A 171 27.80 -18.12 -7.29
N ARG A 172 27.47 -19.41 -7.30
CA ARG A 172 27.92 -20.42 -6.32
C ARG A 172 29.44 -20.48 -6.14
N SER A 173 30.21 -20.01 -7.12
CA SER A 173 31.68 -19.92 -7.06
C SER A 173 32.18 -19.00 -5.93
N ILE A 174 31.41 -17.97 -5.55
CA ILE A 174 31.79 -17.04 -4.48
C ILE A 174 31.71 -17.71 -3.09
N LEU A 175 30.86 -18.73 -2.92
CA LEU A 175 30.72 -19.45 -1.65
C LEU A 175 31.77 -20.56 -1.43
N ALA A 176 32.55 -20.92 -2.46
CA ALA A 176 33.54 -21.99 -2.37
C ALA A 176 34.87 -21.55 -1.72
N GLY A 177 35.10 -20.25 -1.53
CA GLY A 177 36.38 -19.71 -1.03
C GLY A 177 36.62 -19.78 0.48
N TRP A 178 35.60 -20.12 1.29
CA TRP A 178 35.68 -20.11 2.75
C TRP A 178 35.72 -21.51 3.40
N ARG A 179 36.25 -22.51 2.70
CA ARG A 179 36.49 -23.81 3.33
C ARG A 179 37.69 -23.70 4.26
N THR A 180 37.43 -23.49 5.55
CA THR A 180 38.43 -23.63 6.61
C THR A 180 39.09 -25.01 6.52
N PRO A 181 40.43 -25.12 6.62
CA PRO A 181 41.08 -26.42 6.70
C PRO A 181 40.78 -27.02 8.08
N GLY A 182 39.82 -27.94 8.11
CA GLY A 182 39.47 -28.71 9.30
C GLY A 182 40.56 -29.70 9.67
N THR A 183 41.08 -29.53 10.89
CA THR A 183 41.95 -30.47 11.61
C THR A 183 41.33 -31.87 11.64
N ALA A 184 42.04 -32.87 11.10
CA ALA A 184 41.64 -34.27 11.18
C ALA A 184 41.79 -34.78 12.62
N ILE A 185 40.70 -35.28 13.21
CA ILE A 185 40.73 -36.04 14.47
C ILE A 185 40.76 -37.53 14.07
N PRO A 186 41.80 -38.30 14.42
CA PRO A 186 41.83 -39.73 14.15
C PRO A 186 40.95 -40.46 15.17
N LEU A 187 40.03 -41.29 14.67
CA LEU A 187 39.29 -42.26 15.49
C LEU A 187 40.23 -43.43 15.81
N ARG A 188 40.27 -43.82 17.08
CA ARG A 188 40.93 -45.02 17.61
C ARG A 188 39.89 -46.09 17.85
#